data_AF-A0A6A4SDI9-F1
#
_entry.id   AF-A0A6A4SDI9-F1
#
_cell.length_a   1.000
_cell.length_b   1.000
_cell.length_c   1.000
_cell.angle_alpha   90.00
_cell.angle_beta   90.00
_cell.angle_gamma   90.00
#
_symmetry.space_group_name_H-M   'P 1'
#
loop_
_entity.id
_entity.type
_entity.pdbx_description
1 polymer ?
#
loop_
_entity_poly.entity_id
_entity_poly.type
_entity_poly.pdbx_seq_one_letter_code
_entity_poly.pdbx_strand_id
1 'polypeptide(L)'
;MFARSSALVFAPQCGQVRNMATLKDITIRLKSIKNIQKITKSMKMVAAAKYARAEKQLKPARVYGSGALALYEKADIKAPEDKAAKHLLIGVTSDRGLCGAVHSGVAKAIKSDIALMTKAGKEVMVINVGDKLRGILHRTHGQHILMNFKEIGRKPPTFGDASIIASEMINCGYEYDQGSVIYNRFRSVISYKAERKPVFSNDTITNSENMNIYDDIDADVLRNYQEFALVNIIYLALKESSTSEQSARMTAMDSASKNASEMIDKLTLTFNRTRQAVITKELIEIISGAAALSASVHQAVLCDKKCGFPFNNNLQVESELLKAHVGEKNSRKCLVMKKAHASRSKAPETGDDLDPRSVFLTATRATAEHVGEAAFQFGNRRAKSNYG
;
A
#
# COMPACT_ATOMS: atom_id res chain seq x y z
N MET A 1 -15.51 -19.21 -67.83
CA MET A 1 -14.32 -19.15 -66.96
C MET A 1 -14.53 -18.05 -65.92
N PHE A 2 -14.94 -18.37 -64.69
CA PHE A 2 -14.69 -17.51 -63.52
C PHE A 2 -14.67 -18.42 -62.28
N ALA A 3 -13.49 -18.54 -61.69
CA ALA A 3 -13.18 -19.44 -60.60
C ALA A 3 -13.71 -18.91 -59.25
N ARG A 4 -14.30 -19.80 -58.44
CA ARG A 4 -14.56 -19.53 -57.02
C ARG A 4 -13.26 -19.73 -56.25
N SER A 5 -12.62 -18.63 -55.83
CA SER A 5 -11.56 -18.66 -54.84
C SER A 5 -12.17 -18.82 -53.45
N SER A 6 -11.91 -19.97 -52.82
CA SER A 6 -12.22 -20.24 -51.42
C SER A 6 -11.27 -19.43 -50.53
N ALA A 7 -11.79 -18.43 -49.82
CA ALA A 7 -11.02 -17.70 -48.82
C ALA A 7 -10.82 -18.59 -47.58
N LEU A 8 -9.58 -19.02 -47.34
CA LEU A 8 -9.16 -19.66 -46.09
C LEU A 8 -9.27 -18.64 -44.96
N VAL A 9 -10.28 -18.80 -44.09
CA VAL A 9 -10.40 -18.07 -42.84
C VAL A 9 -9.31 -18.57 -41.90
N PHE A 10 -8.21 -17.83 -41.82
CA PHE A 10 -7.16 -18.06 -40.85
C PHE A 10 -7.65 -17.56 -39.49
N ALA A 11 -8.25 -18.45 -38.70
CA ALA A 11 -8.54 -18.16 -37.30
C ALA A 11 -7.20 -18.13 -36.54
N PRO A 12 -6.81 -16.99 -35.92
CA PRO A 12 -5.65 -17.00 -35.06
C PRO A 12 -6.01 -17.88 -33.86
N GLN A 13 -5.42 -19.08 -33.78
CA GLN A 13 -5.32 -19.80 -32.52
C GLN A 13 -4.46 -18.91 -31.62
N CYS A 14 -5.10 -18.04 -30.87
CA CYS A 14 -4.52 -17.44 -29.68
C CYS A 14 -4.28 -18.60 -28.73
N GLY A 15 -3.13 -19.26 -28.89
CA GLY A 15 -2.60 -20.15 -27.88
C GLY A 15 -2.56 -19.32 -26.61
N GLN A 16 -3.46 -19.62 -25.68
CA GLN A 16 -3.32 -19.17 -24.31
C GLN A 16 -1.99 -19.77 -23.84
N VAL A 17 -0.91 -19.00 -24.01
CA VAL A 17 0.29 -19.16 -23.21
C VAL A 17 -0.23 -18.91 -21.80
N ARG A 18 -0.61 -20.00 -21.12
CA ARG A 18 -0.81 -19.98 -19.69
C ARG A 18 0.52 -19.49 -19.16
N ASN A 19 0.58 -18.20 -18.89
CA ASN A 19 1.65 -17.57 -18.14
C ASN A 19 1.59 -18.26 -16.79
N MET A 20 2.25 -19.42 -16.69
CA MET A 20 2.45 -20.15 -15.46
C MET A 20 3.22 -19.18 -14.60
N ALA A 21 2.51 -18.46 -13.73
CA ALA A 21 3.13 -17.62 -12.73
C ALA A 21 4.12 -18.52 -12.00
N THR A 22 5.41 -18.26 -12.19
CA THR A 22 6.41 -19.17 -11.66
C THR A 22 6.32 -19.12 -10.14
N LEU A 23 6.64 -20.23 -9.47
CA LEU A 23 6.62 -20.28 -8.01
C LEU A 23 7.48 -19.15 -7.40
N LYS A 24 8.58 -18.77 -8.10
CA LYS A 24 9.43 -17.64 -7.76
C LYS A 24 8.69 -16.30 -7.83
N ASP A 25 7.95 -16.03 -8.90
CA ASP A 25 7.20 -14.76 -9.08
C ASP A 25 6.14 -14.57 -7.99
N ILE A 26 5.40 -15.65 -7.67
CA ILE A 26 4.39 -15.63 -6.59
C ILE A 26 5.06 -15.35 -5.24
N THR A 27 6.21 -15.98 -4.98
CA THR A 27 6.98 -15.79 -3.74
C THR A 27 7.47 -14.35 -3.60
N ILE A 28 8.05 -13.78 -4.67
CA ILE A 28 8.53 -12.39 -4.68
C ILE A 28 7.37 -11.44 -4.42
N ARG A 29 6.24 -11.62 -5.11
CA ARG A 29 5.05 -10.78 -4.93
C ARG A 29 4.50 -10.86 -3.51
N LEU A 30 4.45 -12.06 -2.92
CA LEU A 30 3.98 -12.29 -1.56
C LEU A 30 4.89 -11.60 -0.54
N LYS A 31 6.22 -11.65 -0.72
CA LYS A 31 7.19 -10.94 0.12
C LYS A 31 6.99 -9.42 0.04
N SER A 32 6.80 -8.88 -1.17
CA SER A 32 6.56 -7.45 -1.39
C SER A 32 5.28 -6.97 -0.70
N ILE A 33 4.16 -7.70 -0.85
CA ILE A 33 2.88 -7.31 -0.25
C ILE A 33 2.93 -7.40 1.28
N LYS A 34 3.61 -8.41 1.85
CA LYS A 34 3.86 -8.49 3.30
C LYS A 34 4.65 -7.28 3.81
N ASN A 35 5.65 -6.82 3.07
CA ASN A 35 6.40 -5.61 3.42
C ASN A 35 5.52 -4.35 3.36
N ILE A 36 4.70 -4.20 2.31
CA ILE A 36 3.73 -3.11 2.20
C ILE A 36 2.73 -3.12 3.37
N GLN A 37 2.23 -4.29 3.76
CA GLN A 37 1.32 -4.45 4.91
C GLN A 37 1.98 -4.00 6.23
N LYS A 38 3.25 -4.37 6.47
CA LYS A 38 4.00 -3.93 7.64
C LYS A 38 4.18 -2.42 7.66
N ILE A 39 4.59 -1.82 6.54
CA ILE A 39 4.80 -0.37 6.42
C ILE A 39 3.48 0.38 6.65
N THR A 40 2.39 -0.06 6.02
CA THR A 40 1.06 0.58 6.18
C THR A 40 0.55 0.47 7.61
N LYS A 41 0.76 -0.66 8.29
CA LYS A 41 0.42 -0.83 9.71
C LYS A 41 1.21 0.13 10.61
N SER A 42 2.51 0.27 10.38
CA SER A 42 3.35 1.24 11.11
C SER A 42 2.93 2.68 10.80
N MET A 43 2.66 3.01 9.53
CA MET A 43 2.20 4.34 9.13
C MET A 43 0.85 4.70 9.75
N LYS A 44 -0.07 3.74 9.90
CA LYS A 44 -1.34 3.93 10.62
C LYS A 44 -1.08 4.38 12.06
N MET A 45 -0.19 3.71 12.78
CA MET A 45 0.16 4.09 14.16
C MET A 45 0.80 5.47 14.25
N VAL A 46 1.71 5.79 13.33
CA VAL A 46 2.34 7.13 13.27
C VAL A 46 1.29 8.21 12.97
N ALA A 47 0.36 7.95 12.06
CA ALA A 47 -0.73 8.87 11.74
C ALA A 47 -1.68 9.06 12.94
N ALA A 48 -2.01 7.98 13.66
CA ALA A 48 -2.82 8.04 14.87
C ALA A 48 -2.19 8.91 15.96
N ALA A 49 -0.89 8.76 16.20
CA ALA A 49 -0.15 9.59 17.17
C ALA A 49 -0.12 11.07 16.76
N LYS A 50 0.05 11.37 15.48
CA LYS A 50 0.00 12.75 14.95
C LYS A 50 -1.40 13.34 15.01
N TYR A 51 -2.42 12.54 14.70
CA TYR A 51 -3.82 12.93 14.80
C TYR A 51 -4.17 13.34 16.24
N ALA A 52 -3.81 12.54 17.25
CA ALA A 52 -4.08 12.87 18.66
C ALA A 52 -3.45 14.21 19.08
N ARG A 53 -2.24 14.52 18.59
CA ARG A 53 -1.58 15.81 18.84
C ARG A 53 -2.28 16.96 18.10
N ALA A 54 -2.67 16.75 16.85
CA ALA A 54 -3.37 17.75 16.04
C ALA A 54 -4.75 18.08 16.62
N GLU A 55 -5.51 17.07 17.05
CA GLU A 55 -6.82 17.25 17.69
C GLU A 55 -6.72 18.09 18.99
N LYS A 56 -5.71 17.83 19.84
CA LYS A 56 -5.47 18.62 21.04
C LYS A 56 -5.19 20.09 20.72
N GLN A 57 -4.47 20.36 19.64
CA GLN A 57 -4.15 21.73 19.19
C GLN A 57 -5.29 22.40 18.44
N LEU A 58 -6.24 21.63 17.89
CA LEU A 58 -7.37 22.17 17.12
C LEU A 58 -8.40 22.87 18.03
N LYS A 59 -8.66 22.32 19.21
CA LYS A 59 -9.64 22.88 20.17
C LYS A 59 -9.40 24.36 20.47
N PRO A 60 -8.21 24.81 20.89
CA PRO A 60 -7.96 26.24 21.11
C PRO A 60 -8.00 27.05 19.81
N ALA A 61 -7.51 26.51 18.69
CA ALA A 61 -7.50 27.23 17.41
C ALA A 61 -8.91 27.57 16.90
N ARG A 62 -9.91 26.72 17.18
CA ARG A 62 -11.31 27.00 16.83
C ARG A 62 -11.85 28.26 17.50
N VAL A 63 -11.47 28.51 18.76
CA VAL A 63 -11.93 29.69 19.53
C VAL A 63 -11.38 30.97 18.90
N TYR A 64 -10.10 30.99 18.52
CA TYR A 64 -9.49 32.11 17.78
C TYR A 64 -10.20 32.37 16.45
N GLY A 65 -10.47 31.31 15.70
CA GLY A 65 -11.14 31.42 14.40
C GLY A 65 -12.59 31.92 14.49
N SER A 66 -13.35 31.51 15.51
CA SER A 66 -14.71 32.04 15.71
C SER A 66 -14.72 33.52 16.12
N GLY A 67 -13.73 33.97 16.89
CA GLY A 67 -13.63 35.37 17.30
C GLY A 67 -13.45 36.32 16.12
N ALA A 68 -12.59 35.96 15.15
CA ALA A 68 -12.39 36.75 13.93
C ALA A 68 -13.64 36.80 13.03
N LEU A 69 -14.43 35.72 13.02
CA LEU A 69 -15.64 35.64 12.20
C LEU A 69 -16.84 36.38 12.81
N ALA A 70 -16.87 36.53 14.13
CA ALA A 70 -17.96 37.19 14.84
C ALA A 70 -18.13 38.66 14.43
N LEU A 71 -17.06 39.34 14.01
CA LEU A 71 -17.16 40.69 13.45
C LEU A 71 -17.95 40.68 12.15
N TYR A 72 -17.59 39.80 11.20
CA TYR A 72 -18.28 39.71 9.91
C TYR A 72 -19.76 39.35 10.06
N GLU A 73 -20.11 38.49 11.01
CA GLU A 73 -21.50 38.12 11.28
C GLU A 73 -22.31 39.27 11.88
N LYS A 74 -21.73 40.03 12.82
CA LYS A 74 -22.43 41.15 13.48
C LYS A 74 -22.53 42.39 12.60
N ALA A 75 -21.51 42.65 11.79
CA ALA A 75 -21.49 43.76 10.86
C ALA A 75 -22.27 43.48 9.56
N ASP A 76 -22.79 42.26 9.36
CA ASP A 76 -23.49 41.79 8.13
C ASP A 76 -22.76 42.23 6.84
N ILE A 77 -21.44 42.03 6.82
CA ILE A 77 -20.60 42.44 5.68
C ILE A 77 -20.91 41.49 4.53
N LYS A 78 -21.64 42.01 3.53
CA LYS A 78 -22.04 41.28 2.33
C LYS A 78 -20.99 41.41 1.25
N ALA A 79 -20.94 40.38 0.41
CA ALA A 79 -20.15 40.42 -0.81
C ALA A 79 -20.70 41.50 -1.76
N PRO A 80 -19.84 42.33 -2.38
CA PRO A 80 -20.27 43.22 -3.45
C PRO A 80 -20.96 42.43 -4.57
N GLU A 81 -22.14 42.88 -5.00
CA GLU A 81 -22.91 42.24 -6.08
C GLU A 81 -22.31 42.50 -7.47
N ASP A 82 -21.20 43.25 -7.54
CA ASP A 82 -20.60 43.70 -8.79
C ASP A 82 -20.10 42.54 -9.66
N LYS A 83 -20.44 42.62 -10.94
CA LYS A 83 -20.05 41.66 -11.98
C LYS A 83 -18.55 41.71 -12.31
N ALA A 84 -17.88 42.83 -12.01
CA ALA A 84 -16.46 43.03 -12.25
C ALA A 84 -15.58 42.71 -11.03
N ALA A 85 -16.16 42.21 -9.93
CA ALA A 85 -15.42 41.97 -8.70
C ALA A 85 -14.32 40.91 -8.88
N LYS A 86 -13.11 41.23 -8.43
CA LYS A 86 -11.97 40.31 -8.41
C LYS A 86 -12.11 39.37 -7.20
N HIS A 87 -12.06 38.06 -7.47
CA HIS A 87 -12.27 37.03 -6.46
C HIS A 87 -10.99 36.24 -6.15
N LEU A 88 -10.59 36.21 -4.88
CA LEU A 88 -9.42 35.48 -4.40
C LEU A 88 -9.81 34.16 -3.72
N LEU A 89 -9.36 33.03 -4.25
CA LEU A 89 -9.57 31.71 -3.65
C LEU A 89 -8.30 31.21 -2.98
N ILE A 90 -8.35 30.92 -1.68
CA ILE A 90 -7.21 30.42 -0.92
C ILE A 90 -7.47 28.95 -0.59
N GLY A 91 -6.76 28.04 -1.24
CA GLY A 91 -6.92 26.61 -1.04
C GLY A 91 -5.90 26.04 -0.06
N VAL A 92 -6.37 25.49 1.07
CA VAL A 92 -5.50 24.94 2.13
C VAL A 92 -5.40 23.43 2.05
N THR A 93 -4.21 22.94 1.74
CA THR A 93 -3.84 21.52 1.64
C THR A 93 -2.50 21.24 2.32
N SER A 94 -2.00 20.00 2.20
CA SER A 94 -0.70 19.60 2.72
C SER A 94 0.24 19.19 1.58
N ASP A 95 1.54 19.15 1.84
CA ASP A 95 2.51 18.64 0.86
C ASP A 95 2.57 17.12 0.81
N ARG A 96 2.13 16.45 1.87
CA ARG A 96 2.23 14.99 1.98
C ARG A 96 1.07 14.29 1.27
N GLY A 97 1.41 13.18 0.62
CA GLY A 97 0.44 12.28 -0.01
C GLY A 97 -0.18 11.27 0.97
N LEU A 98 -0.85 10.27 0.39
CA LEU A 98 -1.40 9.10 1.09
C LEU A 98 -2.42 9.44 2.19
N CYS A 99 -3.17 10.53 2.05
CA CYS A 99 -4.18 11.00 2.99
C CYS A 99 -5.61 10.87 2.43
N GLY A 100 -5.85 9.92 1.53
CA GLY A 100 -7.16 9.70 0.91
C GLY A 100 -7.62 10.88 0.05
N ALA A 101 -8.90 11.24 0.18
CA ALA A 101 -9.58 12.20 -0.72
C ALA A 101 -9.51 13.67 -0.26
N VAL A 102 -8.77 13.99 0.80
CA VAL A 102 -8.66 15.33 1.42
C VAL A 102 -8.27 16.40 0.40
N HIS A 103 -7.20 16.16 -0.38
CA HIS A 103 -6.69 17.12 -1.37
C HIS A 103 -7.60 17.25 -2.58
N SER A 104 -8.12 16.12 -3.06
CA SER A 104 -9.05 16.11 -4.18
C SER A 104 -10.38 16.79 -3.86
N GLY A 105 -10.84 16.74 -2.61
CA GLY A 105 -12.06 17.42 -2.17
C GLY A 105 -11.94 18.93 -2.28
N VAL A 106 -10.85 19.49 -1.74
CA VAL A 106 -10.55 20.93 -1.84
C VAL A 106 -10.35 21.37 -3.28
N ALA A 107 -9.58 20.60 -4.06
CA ALA A 107 -9.35 20.91 -5.47
C ALA A 107 -10.64 20.87 -6.30
N LYS A 108 -11.58 19.96 -6.02
CA LYS A 108 -12.89 19.91 -6.67
C LYS A 108 -13.75 21.14 -6.33
N ALA A 109 -13.76 21.55 -5.06
CA ALA A 109 -14.47 22.75 -4.62
C ALA A 109 -13.91 24.01 -5.31
N ILE A 110 -12.58 24.14 -5.40
CA ILE A 110 -11.95 25.26 -6.12
C ILE A 110 -12.32 25.23 -7.60
N LYS A 111 -12.27 24.07 -8.27
CA LYS A 111 -12.65 23.97 -9.68
C LYS A 111 -14.12 24.32 -9.92
N SER A 112 -15.03 23.92 -9.02
CA SER A 112 -16.43 24.32 -9.13
C SER A 112 -16.61 25.82 -8.94
N ASP A 113 -15.88 26.42 -7.99
CA ASP A 113 -16.00 27.85 -7.70
C ASP A 113 -15.43 28.69 -8.84
N ILE A 114 -14.29 28.31 -9.42
CA ILE A 114 -13.75 28.96 -10.62
C ILE A 114 -14.79 28.87 -11.75
N ALA A 115 -15.35 27.69 -12.02
CA ALA A 115 -16.34 27.53 -13.09
C ALA A 115 -17.62 28.36 -12.86
N LEU A 116 -18.07 28.55 -11.61
CA LEU A 116 -19.22 29.38 -11.28
C LEU A 116 -18.91 30.87 -11.44
N MET A 117 -17.76 31.32 -10.93
CA MET A 117 -17.38 32.73 -10.96
C MET A 117 -16.98 33.20 -12.36
N THR A 118 -16.30 32.37 -13.15
CA THR A 118 -16.00 32.67 -14.56
C THR A 118 -17.27 32.76 -15.40
N LYS A 119 -18.30 31.95 -15.12
CA LYS A 119 -19.63 32.09 -15.76
C LYS A 119 -20.32 33.40 -15.39
N ALA A 120 -20.09 33.91 -14.17
CA ALA A 120 -20.59 35.19 -13.72
C ALA A 120 -19.79 36.39 -14.28
N GLY A 121 -18.69 36.14 -15.02
CA GLY A 121 -17.84 37.19 -15.57
C GLY A 121 -16.80 37.77 -14.60
N LYS A 122 -16.65 37.17 -13.40
CA LYS A 122 -15.71 37.62 -12.37
C LYS A 122 -14.29 37.11 -12.66
N GLU A 123 -13.29 37.96 -12.43
CA GLU A 123 -11.88 37.56 -12.49
C GLU A 123 -11.54 36.73 -11.23
N VAL A 124 -10.94 35.55 -11.41
CA VAL A 124 -10.63 34.65 -10.28
C VAL A 124 -9.15 34.33 -10.24
N MET A 125 -8.54 34.57 -9.08
CA MET A 125 -7.17 34.17 -8.78
C MET A 125 -7.13 33.21 -7.59
N VAL A 126 -6.18 32.29 -7.61
CA VAL A 126 -6.05 31.19 -6.66
C VAL A 126 -4.68 31.23 -5.99
N ILE A 127 -4.70 31.22 -4.67
CA ILE A 127 -3.52 31.07 -3.82
C ILE A 127 -3.52 29.65 -3.26
N ASN A 128 -2.46 28.91 -3.56
CA ASN A 128 -2.35 27.52 -3.14
C ASN A 128 -1.46 27.41 -1.91
N VAL A 129 -2.03 26.95 -0.81
CA VAL A 129 -1.31 26.61 0.41
C VAL A 129 -1.08 25.10 0.39
N GLY A 130 0.16 24.70 0.12
CA GLY A 130 0.59 23.31 -0.04
C GLY A 130 0.80 22.87 -1.50
N ASP A 131 1.76 21.98 -1.71
CA ASP A 131 2.24 21.53 -3.03
C ASP A 131 1.24 20.62 -3.74
N LYS A 132 0.41 19.87 -3.00
CA LYS A 132 -0.56 18.94 -3.61
C LYS A 132 -1.65 19.64 -4.40
N LEU A 133 -2.10 20.81 -3.94
CA LEU A 133 -3.10 21.58 -4.66
C LEU A 133 -2.54 22.13 -5.98
N ARG A 134 -1.30 22.66 -5.95
CA ARG A 134 -0.57 23.08 -7.15
C ARG A 134 -0.55 21.95 -8.18
N GLY A 135 -0.15 20.75 -7.79
CA GLY A 135 -0.06 19.60 -8.69
C GLY A 135 -1.39 19.23 -9.37
N ILE A 136 -2.53 19.40 -8.68
CA ILE A 136 -3.87 19.07 -9.23
C ILE A 136 -4.40 20.18 -10.15
N LEU A 137 -4.13 21.45 -9.83
CA LEU A 137 -4.67 22.60 -10.56
C LEU A 137 -3.79 23.02 -11.74
N HIS A 138 -2.47 22.87 -11.66
CA HIS A 138 -1.51 23.43 -12.62
C HIS A 138 -1.81 23.12 -14.09
N ARG A 139 -2.18 21.87 -14.42
CA ARG A 139 -2.48 21.47 -15.81
C ARG A 139 -3.76 22.09 -16.38
N THR A 140 -4.74 22.39 -15.53
CA THR A 140 -6.10 22.76 -15.98
C THR A 140 -6.44 24.22 -15.73
N HIS A 141 -5.97 24.78 -14.62
CA HIS A 141 -6.29 26.13 -14.16
C HIS A 141 -5.00 26.88 -13.80
N GLY A 142 -3.88 26.57 -14.46
CA GLY A 142 -2.57 27.16 -14.18
C GLY A 142 -2.54 28.69 -14.36
N GLN A 143 -3.37 29.23 -15.25
CA GLN A 143 -3.49 30.66 -15.51
C GLN A 143 -4.10 31.44 -14.34
N HIS A 144 -4.91 30.78 -13.51
CA HIS A 144 -5.54 31.40 -12.34
C HIS A 144 -4.67 31.33 -11.09
N ILE A 145 -3.46 30.75 -11.15
CA ILE A 145 -2.62 30.57 -9.96
C ILE A 145 -1.77 31.82 -9.76
N LEU A 146 -2.00 32.53 -8.66
CA LEU A 146 -1.22 33.72 -8.29
C LEU A 146 0.08 33.31 -7.58
N MET A 147 -0.04 32.49 -6.53
CA MET A 147 1.12 32.07 -5.74
C MET A 147 0.95 30.66 -5.13
N ASN A 148 2.08 30.08 -4.73
CA ASN A 148 2.16 28.73 -4.19
C ASN A 148 3.09 28.67 -2.98
N PHE A 149 2.55 28.24 -1.85
CA PHE A 149 3.32 27.97 -0.64
C PHE A 149 3.67 26.48 -0.53
N LYS A 150 4.89 26.20 -0.07
CA LYS A 150 5.45 24.85 0.13
C LYS A 150 5.96 24.68 1.56
N GLU A 151 6.31 23.45 1.93
CA GLU A 151 6.75 23.01 3.27
C GLU A 151 5.67 23.12 4.37
N ILE A 152 4.40 23.04 3.98
CA ILE A 152 3.24 23.07 4.87
C ILE A 152 2.80 21.63 5.22
N GLY A 153 2.71 21.35 6.52
CA GLY A 153 2.27 20.04 7.05
C GLY A 153 3.41 19.03 7.32
N ARG A 154 4.68 19.43 7.13
CA ARG A 154 5.83 18.61 7.57
C ARG A 154 5.97 18.62 9.08
N LYS A 155 6.00 19.83 9.65
CA LYS A 155 5.88 20.14 11.09
C LYS A 155 4.42 20.53 11.40
N PRO A 156 3.97 20.45 12.67
CA PRO A 156 2.67 20.98 13.04
C PRO A 156 2.60 22.47 12.71
N PRO A 157 1.55 22.95 12.01
CA PRO A 157 1.46 24.35 11.60
C PRO A 157 1.36 25.25 12.83
N THR A 158 2.10 26.36 12.81
CA THR A 158 2.15 27.36 13.87
C THR A 158 1.46 28.65 13.42
N PHE A 159 1.28 29.59 14.35
CA PHE A 159 0.73 30.90 14.00
C PHE A 159 1.67 31.68 13.09
N GLY A 160 3.00 31.57 13.31
CA GLY A 160 4.00 32.21 12.46
C GLY A 160 3.96 31.73 11.01
N ASP A 161 3.65 30.46 10.75
CA ASP A 161 3.46 29.97 9.39
C ASP A 161 2.28 30.66 8.70
N ALA A 162 1.18 30.93 9.42
CA ALA A 162 0.03 31.65 8.92
C ALA A 162 0.35 33.13 8.68
N SER A 163 1.14 33.75 9.57
CA SER A 163 1.60 35.14 9.43
C SER A 163 2.42 35.32 8.16
N ILE A 164 3.37 34.42 7.88
CA ILE A 164 4.18 34.48 6.65
C ILE A 164 3.30 34.39 5.41
N ILE A 165 2.32 33.47 5.40
CA ILE A 165 1.37 33.33 4.28
C ILE A 165 0.59 34.63 4.08
N ALA A 166 0.05 35.21 5.15
CA ALA A 166 -0.74 36.44 5.08
C ALA A 166 0.10 37.64 4.63
N SER A 167 1.32 37.81 5.15
CA SER A 167 2.22 38.89 4.75
C SER A 167 2.61 38.80 3.28
N GLU A 168 2.94 37.60 2.79
CA GLU A 168 3.23 37.39 1.36
C GLU A 168 2.01 37.64 0.47
N MET A 169 0.80 37.34 0.95
CA MET A 169 -0.44 37.67 0.24
C MET A 169 -0.64 39.18 0.10
N ILE A 170 -0.37 39.94 1.16
CA ILE A 170 -0.48 41.41 1.15
C ILE A 170 0.62 42.00 0.25
N ASN A 171 1.85 41.51 0.35
CA ASN A 171 3.00 41.97 -0.42
C ASN A 171 2.88 41.69 -1.93
N CYS A 172 2.05 40.72 -2.33
CA CYS A 172 1.79 40.43 -3.74
C CYS A 172 1.13 41.60 -4.49
N GLY A 173 0.51 42.56 -3.78
CA GLY A 173 -0.11 43.74 -4.38
C GLY A 173 -1.31 43.44 -5.27
N TYR A 174 -1.86 42.22 -5.20
CA TYR A 174 -3.08 41.87 -5.92
C TYR A 174 -4.30 42.36 -5.14
N GLU A 175 -4.95 43.40 -5.65
CA GLU A 175 -6.21 43.88 -5.12
C GLU A 175 -7.35 42.93 -5.48
N TYR A 176 -8.06 42.48 -4.45
CA TYR A 176 -9.25 41.64 -4.56
C TYR A 176 -10.37 42.27 -3.75
N ASP A 177 -11.61 42.14 -4.21
CA ASP A 177 -12.79 42.67 -3.50
C ASP A 177 -13.36 41.62 -2.55
N GLN A 178 -13.39 40.37 -3.01
CA GLN A 178 -13.93 39.24 -2.27
C GLN A 178 -12.95 38.07 -2.27
N GLY A 179 -12.74 37.48 -1.10
CA GLY A 179 -11.90 36.32 -0.88
C GLY A 179 -12.69 35.14 -0.30
N SER A 180 -12.19 33.92 -0.50
CA SER A 180 -12.70 32.74 0.18
C SER A 180 -11.59 31.75 0.50
N VAL A 181 -11.46 31.41 1.78
CA VAL A 181 -10.54 30.36 2.25
C VAL A 181 -11.28 29.02 2.24
N ILE A 182 -10.76 28.08 1.45
CA ILE A 182 -11.32 26.75 1.25
C ILE A 182 -10.43 25.73 1.94
N TYR A 183 -10.99 25.04 2.92
CA TYR A 183 -10.29 24.04 3.72
C TYR A 183 -11.22 22.91 4.14
N ASN A 184 -10.65 21.81 4.61
CA ASN A 184 -11.43 20.71 5.15
C ASN A 184 -11.68 20.94 6.63
N ARG A 185 -12.93 21.14 7.02
CA ARG A 185 -13.37 21.16 8.42
C ARG A 185 -13.46 19.74 8.95
N PHE A 186 -12.79 19.51 10.06
CA PHE A 186 -12.80 18.24 10.78
C PHE A 186 -14.12 18.09 11.56
N ARG A 187 -14.90 17.03 11.25
CA ARG A 187 -16.12 16.70 12.02
C ARG A 187 -15.89 15.51 12.94
N SER A 188 -15.38 14.42 12.39
CA SER A 188 -15.02 13.21 13.13
C SER A 188 -13.86 12.52 12.42
N VAL A 189 -13.32 11.46 13.04
CA VAL A 189 -12.19 10.67 12.49
C VAL A 189 -12.46 10.18 11.06
N ILE A 190 -13.72 9.93 10.72
CA ILE A 190 -14.15 9.38 9.43
C ILE A 190 -14.69 10.50 8.51
N SER A 191 -15.28 11.55 9.07
CA SER A 191 -15.99 12.59 8.32
C SER A 191 -15.28 13.94 8.39
N TYR A 192 -15.01 14.50 7.22
CA TYR A 192 -14.55 15.87 7.02
C TYR A 192 -15.32 16.48 5.85
N LYS A 193 -15.52 17.80 5.87
CA LYS A 193 -16.25 18.51 4.81
C LYS A 193 -15.44 19.72 4.35
N ALA A 194 -15.35 19.92 3.04
CA ALA A 194 -14.81 21.15 2.49
C ALA A 194 -15.78 22.30 2.79
N GLU A 195 -15.32 23.26 3.60
CA GLU A 195 -16.06 24.47 3.94
C GLU A 195 -15.30 25.69 3.42
N ARG A 196 -16.05 26.78 3.22
CA ARG A 196 -15.54 28.06 2.72
C ARG A 196 -15.74 29.10 3.80
N LYS A 197 -14.73 29.91 4.05
CA LYS A 197 -14.85 31.09 4.91
C LYS A 197 -14.58 32.34 4.08
N PRO A 198 -15.48 33.33 4.10
CA PRO A 198 -15.28 34.56 3.36
C PRO A 198 -14.13 35.35 3.97
N VAL A 199 -13.40 36.05 3.11
CA VAL A 199 -12.41 37.06 3.46
C VAL A 199 -12.76 38.27 2.64
N PHE A 200 -12.71 39.47 3.21
CA PHE A 200 -13.10 40.70 2.52
C PHE A 200 -11.92 41.65 2.44
N SER A 201 -11.94 42.53 1.43
CA SER A 201 -10.95 43.58 1.26
C SER A 201 -11.16 44.72 2.26
N ASN A 202 -10.17 45.59 2.40
CA ASN A 202 -10.28 46.73 3.31
C ASN A 202 -11.40 47.71 2.89
N ASP A 203 -11.51 47.94 1.58
CA ASP A 203 -12.50 48.86 1.01
C ASP A 203 -13.93 48.35 1.18
N THR A 204 -14.14 47.04 0.99
CA THR A 204 -15.47 46.43 1.15
C THR A 204 -15.96 46.45 2.59
N ILE A 205 -15.03 46.34 3.55
CA ILE A 205 -15.35 46.41 4.98
C ILE A 205 -15.67 47.85 5.39
N THR A 206 -14.87 48.82 4.93
CA THR A 206 -15.06 50.25 5.22
C THR A 206 -16.40 50.76 4.71
N ASN A 207 -16.84 50.28 3.54
CA ASN A 207 -18.10 50.69 2.92
C ASN A 207 -19.35 50.03 3.52
N SER A 208 -19.24 49.20 4.56
CA SER A 208 -20.39 48.52 5.15
C SER A 208 -21.18 49.41 6.12
N GLU A 209 -22.51 49.39 6.01
CA GLU A 209 -23.41 50.29 6.74
C GLU A 209 -23.31 50.17 8.28
N ASN A 210 -23.03 48.96 8.78
CA ASN A 210 -22.97 48.66 10.20
C ASN A 210 -21.63 49.00 10.86
N MET A 211 -20.61 49.39 10.10
CA MET A 211 -19.33 49.81 10.68
C MET A 211 -19.43 51.15 11.41
N ASN A 212 -20.43 51.98 11.08
CA ASN A 212 -20.69 53.24 11.77
C ASN A 212 -21.14 53.07 13.24
N ILE A 213 -21.50 51.85 13.66
CA ILE A 213 -21.90 51.54 15.04
C ILE A 213 -20.67 51.41 15.96
N TYR A 214 -19.51 51.13 15.38
CA TYR A 214 -18.28 50.91 16.12
C TYR A 214 -17.55 52.24 16.35
N ASP A 215 -17.19 52.48 17.60
CA ASP A 215 -16.48 53.68 18.02
C ASP A 215 -14.97 53.55 17.76
N ASP A 216 -14.29 54.69 17.65
CA ASP A 216 -12.81 54.79 17.52
C ASP A 216 -12.17 53.95 16.38
N ILE A 217 -12.87 53.73 15.27
CA ILE A 217 -12.26 53.09 14.09
C ILE A 217 -11.41 54.10 13.33
N ASP A 218 -10.12 54.16 13.64
CA ASP A 218 -9.14 54.78 12.74
C ASP A 218 -8.86 53.86 11.53
N ALA A 219 -8.54 54.45 10.38
CA ALA A 219 -8.21 53.72 9.16
C ALA A 219 -7.02 52.76 9.38
N ASP A 220 -6.04 53.17 10.19
CA ASP A 220 -4.89 52.36 10.54
C ASP A 220 -5.24 51.19 11.47
N VAL A 221 -6.17 51.40 12.42
CA VAL A 221 -6.64 50.34 13.33
C VAL A 221 -7.40 49.27 12.56
N LEU A 222 -8.27 49.68 11.63
CA LEU A 222 -9.03 48.76 10.80
C LEU A 222 -8.11 47.88 9.95
N ARG A 223 -7.08 48.49 9.34
CA ARG A 223 -6.06 47.75 8.58
C ARG A 223 -5.34 46.73 9.46
N ASN A 224 -4.83 47.14 10.62
CA ASN A 224 -4.15 46.23 11.55
C ASN A 224 -5.05 45.06 11.99
N TYR A 225 -6.33 45.34 12.27
CA TYR A 225 -7.29 44.32 12.65
C TYR A 225 -7.56 43.34 11.51
N GLN A 226 -7.66 43.80 10.26
CA GLN A 226 -7.89 42.94 9.11
C GLN A 226 -6.71 42.02 8.83
N GLU A 227 -5.48 42.53 8.92
CA GLU A 227 -4.28 41.71 8.81
C GLU A 227 -4.29 40.60 9.88
N PHE A 228 -4.65 40.95 11.12
CA PHE A 228 -4.80 39.98 12.20
C PHE A 228 -5.94 38.97 11.96
N ALA A 229 -7.09 39.42 11.46
CA ALA A 229 -8.24 38.57 11.13
C ALA A 229 -7.91 37.58 10.01
N LEU A 230 -7.20 38.03 8.96
CA LEU A 230 -6.73 37.19 7.87
C LEU A 230 -5.82 36.07 8.38
N VAL A 231 -4.83 36.41 9.22
CA VAL A 231 -3.94 35.43 9.83
C VAL A 231 -4.72 34.41 10.67
N ASN A 232 -5.70 34.86 11.45
CA ASN A 232 -6.53 33.96 12.26
C ASN A 232 -7.34 32.96 11.43
N ILE A 233 -7.95 33.42 10.31
CA ILE A 233 -8.71 32.54 9.41
C ILE A 233 -7.79 31.51 8.74
N ILE A 234 -6.61 31.94 8.26
CA ILE A 234 -5.62 31.03 7.67
C ILE A 234 -5.10 30.03 8.71
N TYR A 235 -4.82 30.49 9.94
CA TYR A 235 -4.38 29.63 11.04
C TYR A 235 -5.43 28.57 11.40
N LEU A 236 -6.70 28.96 11.49
CA LEU A 236 -7.81 28.02 11.69
C LEU A 236 -7.86 26.98 10.56
N ALA A 237 -7.81 27.44 9.31
CA ALA A 237 -7.85 26.59 8.14
C ALA A 237 -6.69 25.58 8.10
N LEU A 238 -5.47 26.01 8.47
CA LEU A 238 -4.30 25.15 8.59
C LEU A 238 -4.48 24.06 9.66
N LYS A 239 -5.01 24.41 10.84
CA LYS A 239 -5.24 23.47 11.94
C LYS A 239 -6.34 22.45 11.63
N GLU A 240 -7.45 22.90 11.05
CA GLU A 240 -8.57 22.05 10.60
C GLU A 240 -8.12 21.09 9.50
N SER A 241 -7.40 21.61 8.49
CA SER A 241 -6.90 20.81 7.37
C SER A 241 -5.85 19.79 7.84
N SER A 242 -4.93 20.17 8.73
CA SER A 242 -3.92 19.25 9.29
C SER A 242 -4.55 18.10 10.09
N THR A 243 -5.58 18.38 10.90
CA THR A 243 -6.28 17.35 11.67
C THR A 243 -7.05 16.40 10.75
N SER A 244 -7.77 16.97 9.77
CA SER A 244 -8.48 16.20 8.74
C SER A 244 -7.53 15.31 7.93
N GLU A 245 -6.35 15.83 7.55
CA GLU A 245 -5.32 15.09 6.83
C GLU A 245 -4.82 13.87 7.62
N GLN A 246 -4.52 14.02 8.91
CA GLN A 246 -4.04 12.89 9.72
C GLN A 246 -5.14 11.84 9.94
N SER A 247 -6.38 12.27 10.18
CA SER A 247 -7.51 11.35 10.34
C SER A 247 -7.77 10.53 9.06
N ALA A 248 -7.76 11.18 7.90
CA ALA A 248 -7.94 10.54 6.61
C ALA A 248 -6.76 9.62 6.25
N ARG A 249 -5.52 10.02 6.57
CA ARG A 249 -4.34 9.16 6.41
C ARG A 249 -4.44 7.90 7.26
N MET A 250 -4.84 8.02 8.53
CA MET A 250 -5.02 6.85 9.39
C MET A 250 -6.05 5.87 8.80
N THR A 251 -7.18 6.38 8.33
CA THR A 251 -8.24 5.57 7.71
C THR A 251 -7.77 4.94 6.40
N ALA A 252 -7.08 5.69 5.54
CA ALA A 252 -6.53 5.18 4.29
C ALA A 252 -5.49 4.07 4.51
N MET A 253 -4.65 4.20 5.54
CA MET A 253 -3.67 3.17 5.90
C MET A 253 -4.33 1.92 6.49
N ASP A 254 -5.41 2.08 7.26
CA ASP A 254 -6.18 0.94 7.77
C ASP A 254 -6.81 0.12 6.64
N SER A 255 -7.50 0.79 5.70
CA SER A 255 -8.06 0.15 4.52
C SER A 255 -6.97 -0.49 3.64
N ALA A 256 -5.83 0.17 3.45
CA ALA A 256 -4.71 -0.41 2.70
C ALA A 256 -4.14 -1.68 3.37
N SER A 257 -4.07 -1.71 4.70
CA SER A 257 -3.58 -2.88 5.45
C SER A 257 -4.56 -4.06 5.37
N LYS A 258 -5.87 -3.79 5.44
CA LYS A 258 -6.92 -4.81 5.23
C LYS A 258 -6.86 -5.40 3.83
N ASN A 259 -6.81 -4.54 2.80
CA ASN A 259 -6.69 -4.97 1.40
C ASN A 259 -5.40 -5.79 1.15
N ALA A 260 -4.28 -5.41 1.80
CA ALA A 260 -3.05 -6.19 1.71
C ALA A 260 -3.19 -7.57 2.36
N SER A 261 -3.92 -7.69 3.47
CA SER A 261 -4.19 -8.96 4.16
C SER A 261 -4.96 -9.91 3.24
N GLU A 262 -6.05 -9.44 2.65
CA GLU A 262 -6.85 -10.24 1.70
C GLU A 262 -6.05 -10.70 0.48
N MET A 263 -5.15 -9.85 -0.03
CA MET A 263 -4.25 -10.23 -1.13
C MET A 263 -3.24 -11.29 -0.72
N ILE A 264 -2.70 -11.22 0.50
CA ILE A 264 -1.77 -12.23 1.03
C ILE A 264 -2.47 -13.59 1.12
N ASP A 265 -3.70 -13.63 1.61
CA ASP A 265 -4.46 -14.87 1.75
C ASP A 265 -4.72 -15.52 0.40
N LYS A 266 -5.20 -14.73 -0.58
CA LYS A 266 -5.41 -15.19 -1.97
C LYS A 266 -4.12 -15.72 -2.60
N LEU A 267 -3.01 -14.98 -2.47
CA LEU A 267 -1.72 -15.40 -3.04
C LEU A 267 -1.14 -16.63 -2.33
N THR A 268 -1.41 -16.81 -1.03
CA THR A 268 -0.97 -17.98 -0.28
C THR A 268 -1.68 -19.24 -0.77
N LEU A 269 -2.98 -19.17 -1.05
CA LEU A 269 -3.73 -20.27 -1.65
C LEU A 269 -3.17 -20.63 -3.04
N THR A 270 -2.93 -19.62 -3.88
CA THR A 270 -2.33 -19.83 -5.21
C THR A 270 -0.93 -20.41 -5.11
N PHE A 271 -0.10 -19.92 -4.17
CA PHE A 271 1.24 -20.45 -3.93
C PHE A 271 1.22 -21.93 -3.57
N ASN A 272 0.33 -22.34 -2.66
CA ASN A 272 0.21 -23.74 -2.26
C ASN A 272 -0.25 -24.64 -3.41
N ARG A 273 -1.21 -24.18 -4.23
CA ARG A 273 -1.68 -24.89 -5.43
C ARG A 273 -0.56 -25.04 -6.46
N THR A 274 0.16 -23.96 -6.79
CA THR A 274 1.26 -24.00 -7.75
C THR A 274 2.41 -24.87 -7.24
N ARG A 275 2.73 -24.81 -5.94
CA ARG A 275 3.73 -25.68 -5.32
C ARG A 275 3.37 -27.16 -5.47
N GLN A 276 2.11 -27.53 -5.20
CA GLN A 276 1.64 -28.90 -5.41
C GLN A 276 1.74 -29.31 -6.87
N ALA A 277 1.33 -28.44 -7.81
CA ALA A 277 1.43 -28.72 -9.25
C ALA A 277 2.88 -28.95 -9.72
N VAL A 278 3.84 -28.18 -9.20
CA VAL A 278 5.27 -28.36 -9.49
C VAL A 278 5.77 -29.70 -8.93
N ILE A 279 5.46 -30.02 -7.67
CA ILE A 279 5.84 -31.31 -7.06
C ILE A 279 5.27 -32.48 -7.86
N THR A 280 3.98 -32.42 -8.25
CA THR A 280 3.37 -33.49 -9.04
C THR A 280 4.01 -33.61 -10.42
N LYS A 281 4.39 -32.49 -11.05
CA LYS A 281 5.06 -32.49 -12.35
C LYS A 281 6.44 -33.14 -12.27
N GLU A 282 7.26 -32.74 -11.30
CA GLU A 282 8.59 -33.32 -11.06
C GLU A 282 8.49 -34.83 -10.77
N LEU A 283 7.50 -35.25 -9.97
CA LEU A 283 7.27 -36.68 -9.69
C LEU A 283 6.87 -37.48 -10.93
N ILE A 284 5.99 -36.94 -11.77
CA ILE A 284 5.57 -37.59 -13.03
C ILE A 284 6.75 -37.71 -13.99
N GLU A 285 7.61 -36.68 -14.08
CA GLU A 285 8.81 -36.70 -14.91
C GLU A 285 9.80 -37.79 -14.45
N ILE A 286 10.01 -37.95 -13.14
CA ILE A 286 10.86 -39.02 -12.58
C ILE A 286 10.29 -40.41 -12.89
N ILE A 287 8.98 -40.61 -12.67
CA ILE A 287 8.34 -41.91 -12.92
C ILE A 287 8.37 -42.25 -14.41
N SER A 288 8.10 -41.28 -15.29
CA SER A 288 8.13 -41.46 -16.74
C SER A 288 9.54 -41.78 -17.25
N GLY A 289 10.56 -41.11 -16.71
CA GLY A 289 11.97 -41.39 -17.03
C GLY A 289 12.41 -42.78 -16.56
N ALA A 290 12.02 -43.19 -15.35
CA ALA A 290 12.30 -44.53 -14.84
C ALA A 290 11.59 -45.62 -15.66
N ALA A 291 10.34 -45.39 -16.05
CA ALA A 291 9.58 -46.30 -16.90
C ALA A 291 10.21 -46.43 -18.30
N ALA A 292 10.65 -45.33 -18.91
CA ALA A 292 11.32 -45.35 -20.22
C ALA A 292 12.62 -46.16 -20.21
N LEU A 293 13.41 -46.06 -19.13
CA LEU A 293 14.61 -46.90 -18.93
C LEU A 293 14.27 -48.38 -18.77
N SER A 294 13.21 -48.71 -18.02
CA SER A 294 12.78 -50.10 -17.88
C SER A 294 12.26 -50.69 -19.20
N ALA A 295 11.59 -49.87 -20.02
CA ALA A 295 11.07 -50.28 -21.31
C ALA A 295 12.18 -50.48 -22.35
N SER A 296 13.23 -49.65 -22.36
CA SER A 296 14.38 -49.85 -23.24
C SER A 296 15.16 -51.12 -22.90
N VAL A 297 15.29 -51.46 -21.61
CA VAL A 297 15.88 -52.73 -21.16
C VAL A 297 15.01 -53.91 -21.61
N HIS A 298 13.69 -53.82 -21.50
CA HIS A 298 12.79 -54.86 -21.98
C HIS A 298 12.86 -55.04 -23.51
N GLN A 299 12.95 -53.94 -24.27
CA GLN A 299 13.07 -53.98 -25.72
C GLN A 299 14.43 -54.57 -26.17
N ALA A 300 15.52 -54.28 -25.46
CA ALA A 300 16.83 -54.88 -25.73
C ALA A 300 16.83 -56.40 -25.51
N VAL A 301 16.23 -56.87 -24.40
CA VAL A 301 16.07 -58.31 -24.11
C VAL A 301 15.15 -59.01 -25.12
N LEU A 302 14.14 -58.31 -25.65
CA LEU A 302 13.26 -58.83 -26.71
C LEU A 302 13.92 -58.81 -28.10
N CYS A 303 14.83 -57.88 -28.37
CA CYS A 303 15.59 -57.82 -29.62
C CYS A 303 16.65 -58.92 -29.69
N ASP A 304 17.32 -59.24 -28.56
CA ASP A 304 18.25 -60.37 -28.45
C ASP A 304 17.56 -61.72 -28.71
N LYS A 305 16.28 -61.88 -28.31
CA LYS A 305 15.53 -63.11 -28.60
C LYS A 305 15.11 -63.26 -30.06
N LYS A 306 15.12 -62.19 -30.86
CA LYS A 306 14.79 -62.23 -32.29
C LYS A 306 16.02 -62.29 -33.20
N CYS A 307 17.16 -61.78 -32.75
CA CYS A 307 18.44 -61.86 -33.46
C CYS A 307 19.24 -63.05 -32.89
N GLY A 308 19.06 -64.26 -33.44
CA GLY A 308 19.68 -65.49 -32.93
C GLY A 308 21.21 -65.50 -32.95
N PHE A 309 21.85 -64.91 -31.95
CA PHE A 309 23.28 -65.08 -31.63
C PHE A 309 23.40 -65.68 -30.21
N PRO A 310 24.21 -66.74 -30.01
CA PRO A 310 24.37 -67.34 -28.69
C PRO A 310 25.32 -66.49 -27.85
N PHE A 311 24.79 -65.81 -26.82
CA PHE A 311 25.62 -65.16 -25.81
C PHE A 311 25.89 -66.13 -24.65
N ASN A 312 27.16 -66.23 -24.27
CA ASN A 312 27.72 -67.16 -23.29
C ASN A 312 27.13 -66.97 -21.87
N ASN A 313 26.98 -68.07 -21.14
CA ASN A 313 26.18 -68.28 -19.91
C ASN A 313 26.60 -67.51 -18.63
N ASN A 314 27.19 -66.32 -18.71
CA ASN A 314 27.66 -65.58 -17.52
C ASN A 314 26.85 -64.33 -17.16
N LEU A 315 25.81 -63.94 -17.92
CA LEU A 315 24.99 -62.74 -17.63
C LEU A 315 23.64 -63.01 -16.94
N GLN A 316 23.20 -64.28 -16.85
CA GLN A 316 21.97 -64.61 -16.11
C GLN A 316 22.12 -64.36 -14.60
N VAL A 317 23.34 -64.52 -14.06
CA VAL A 317 23.64 -64.35 -12.63
C VAL A 317 23.62 -62.87 -12.20
N GLU A 318 24.05 -61.94 -13.06
CA GLU A 318 24.01 -60.50 -12.71
C GLU A 318 22.58 -59.92 -12.72
N SER A 319 21.69 -60.43 -13.55
CA SER A 319 20.30 -59.95 -13.61
C SER A 319 19.47 -60.37 -12.38
N GLU A 320 19.76 -61.52 -11.78
CA GLU A 320 19.13 -61.98 -10.54
C GLU A 320 19.72 -61.29 -9.31
N LEU A 321 21.03 -61.02 -9.31
CA LEU A 321 21.69 -60.22 -8.26
C LEU A 321 21.21 -58.77 -8.23
N LEU A 322 20.93 -58.15 -9.38
CA LEU A 322 20.39 -56.80 -9.44
C LEU A 322 18.92 -56.73 -8.97
N LYS A 323 18.11 -57.74 -9.31
CA LYS A 323 16.72 -57.86 -8.81
C LYS A 323 16.66 -58.08 -7.30
N ALA A 324 17.59 -58.87 -6.75
CA ALA A 324 17.72 -59.06 -5.30
C ALA A 324 18.14 -57.77 -4.57
N HIS A 325 19.09 -57.00 -5.13
CA HIS A 325 19.55 -55.74 -4.52
C HIS A 325 18.50 -54.60 -4.54
N VAL A 326 17.63 -54.56 -5.56
CA VAL A 326 16.52 -53.59 -5.62
C VAL A 326 15.36 -54.00 -4.71
N GLY A 327 15.06 -55.30 -4.58
CA GLY A 327 14.06 -55.83 -3.66
C GLY A 327 14.39 -55.61 -2.17
N GLU A 328 15.67 -55.75 -1.79
CA GLU A 328 16.11 -55.56 -0.41
C GLU A 328 16.21 -54.08 0.01
N LYS A 329 16.50 -53.17 -0.92
CA LYS A 329 16.52 -51.71 -0.65
C LYS A 329 15.11 -51.12 -0.53
N ASN A 330 14.13 -51.62 -1.28
CA ASN A 330 12.74 -51.16 -1.19
C ASN A 330 12.03 -51.64 0.08
N SER A 331 12.31 -52.86 0.54
CA SER A 331 11.77 -53.38 1.81
C SER A 331 12.36 -52.65 3.03
N ARG A 332 13.66 -52.32 3.03
CA ARG A 332 14.28 -51.52 4.11
C ARG A 332 13.78 -50.07 4.16
N LYS A 333 13.56 -49.40 3.01
CA LYS A 333 12.94 -48.06 2.97
C LYS A 333 11.49 -48.04 3.47
N CYS A 334 10.73 -49.09 3.18
CA CYS A 334 9.35 -49.23 3.65
C CYS A 334 9.28 -49.48 5.17
N LEU A 335 10.24 -50.21 5.74
CA LEU A 335 10.33 -50.47 7.17
C LEU A 335 10.75 -49.22 7.98
N VAL A 336 11.64 -48.38 7.43
CA VAL A 336 12.05 -47.09 8.03
C VAL A 336 10.90 -46.08 8.02
N MET A 337 10.12 -46.01 6.93
CA MET A 337 8.92 -45.16 6.84
C MET A 337 7.80 -45.62 7.79
N LYS A 338 7.59 -46.93 7.95
CA LYS A 338 6.60 -47.47 8.92
C LYS A 338 7.01 -47.23 10.38
N LYS A 339 8.29 -47.32 10.73
CA LYS A 339 8.79 -46.98 12.08
C LYS A 339 8.74 -45.47 12.38
N ALA A 340 8.96 -44.61 11.38
CA ALA A 340 8.82 -43.15 11.52
C ALA A 340 7.36 -42.67 11.69
N HIS A 341 6.39 -43.42 11.15
CA HIS A 341 4.96 -43.16 11.40
C HIS A 341 4.49 -43.67 12.76
N ALA A 342 5.05 -44.77 13.28
CA ALA A 342 4.69 -45.34 14.58
C ALA A 342 5.27 -44.56 15.78
N SER A 343 6.37 -43.81 15.61
CA SER A 343 6.91 -42.94 16.66
C SER A 343 6.22 -41.57 16.75
N ARG A 344 5.35 -41.23 15.79
CA ARG A 344 4.62 -39.95 15.74
C ARG A 344 3.25 -40.01 16.42
N SER A 345 2.77 -41.20 16.80
CA SER A 345 1.47 -41.42 17.44
C SER A 345 1.53 -41.55 18.98
N LYS A 346 2.68 -41.30 19.59
CA LYS A 346 2.85 -41.22 21.06
C LYS A 346 3.64 -39.97 21.44
N ALA A 347 2.96 -38.82 21.47
CA ALA A 347 3.41 -37.64 22.20
C ALA A 347 2.19 -37.04 22.93
N PRO A 348 2.29 -36.72 24.23
CA PRO A 348 1.15 -36.28 25.02
C PRO A 348 0.79 -34.82 24.70
N GLU A 349 -0.51 -34.53 24.67
CA GLU A 349 -1.06 -33.18 24.63
C GLU A 349 -0.94 -32.53 26.01
N THR A 350 -0.06 -31.55 26.17
CA THR A 350 -0.11 -30.57 27.26
C THR A 350 0.37 -29.21 26.76
N GLY A 351 -0.47 -28.19 26.94
CA GLY A 351 -0.13 -26.80 26.65
C GLY A 351 0.91 -26.27 27.64
N ASP A 352 1.85 -25.49 27.14
CA ASP A 352 2.29 -24.19 27.66
C ASP A 352 3.56 -23.72 26.92
N ASP A 353 3.67 -22.40 26.83
CA ASP A 353 4.67 -21.62 26.10
C ASP A 353 6.13 -21.97 26.44
N LEU A 354 6.90 -22.52 25.49
CA LEU A 354 8.37 -22.58 25.58
C LEU A 354 9.09 -22.33 24.24
N ASP A 355 10.19 -21.58 24.37
CA ASP A 355 10.98 -20.87 23.35
C ASP A 355 11.66 -21.80 22.29
N PRO A 356 11.72 -21.46 20.98
CA PRO A 356 12.09 -22.39 19.90
C PRO A 356 13.56 -22.85 19.86
N ARG A 357 14.41 -22.38 20.78
CA ARG A 357 15.86 -22.68 20.80
C ARG A 357 16.21 -23.92 21.63
N SER A 358 15.38 -24.33 22.60
CA SER A 358 15.66 -25.49 23.47
C SER A 358 15.34 -26.83 22.78
N VAL A 359 14.36 -26.85 21.88
CA VAL A 359 13.91 -28.03 21.13
C VAL A 359 14.93 -28.48 20.07
N PHE A 360 15.77 -27.56 19.58
CA PHE A 360 16.77 -27.84 18.55
C PHE A 360 18.04 -28.52 19.11
N LEU A 361 18.36 -28.26 20.39
CA LEU A 361 19.54 -28.81 21.07
C LEU A 361 19.32 -30.23 21.63
N THR A 362 18.08 -30.60 21.94
CA THR A 362 17.73 -31.97 22.39
C THR A 362 17.59 -32.95 21.23
N ALA A 363 17.07 -32.49 20.07
CA ALA A 363 16.94 -33.32 18.87
C ALA A 363 18.29 -33.69 18.24
N THR A 364 19.29 -32.81 18.34
CA THR A 364 20.65 -33.04 17.79
C THR A 364 21.46 -34.02 18.62
N ARG A 365 21.20 -34.13 19.93
CA ARG A 365 21.88 -35.07 20.84
C ARG A 365 21.41 -36.51 20.64
N ALA A 366 20.12 -36.73 20.42
CA ALA A 366 19.54 -38.05 20.14
C ALA A 366 19.98 -38.63 18.77
N THR A 367 20.25 -37.76 17.78
CA THR A 367 20.79 -38.21 16.48
C THR A 367 22.27 -38.58 16.55
N ALA A 368 23.04 -38.03 17.49
CA ALA A 368 24.47 -38.33 17.62
C ALA A 368 24.73 -39.69 18.29
N GLU A 369 23.92 -40.08 19.28
CA GLU A 369 24.04 -41.38 19.96
C GLU A 369 23.70 -42.56 19.03
N HIS A 370 22.70 -42.42 18.15
CA HIS A 370 22.34 -43.46 17.18
C HIS A 370 23.33 -43.66 16.03
N VAL A 371 24.13 -42.64 15.70
CA VAL A 371 25.21 -42.78 14.71
C VAL A 371 26.43 -43.48 15.34
N GLY A 372 26.67 -43.31 16.64
CA GLY A 372 27.72 -44.00 17.39
C GLY A 372 27.49 -45.52 17.52
N GLU A 373 26.27 -45.96 17.80
CA GLU A 373 25.92 -47.39 17.89
C GLU A 373 26.01 -48.12 16.53
N ALA A 374 25.66 -47.44 15.44
CA ALA A 374 25.74 -48.00 14.09
C ALA A 374 27.19 -48.21 13.62
N ALA A 375 28.13 -47.34 14.05
CA ALA A 375 29.55 -47.47 13.75
C ALA A 375 30.21 -48.62 14.54
N PHE A 376 29.80 -48.84 15.79
CA PHE A 376 30.33 -49.91 16.64
C PHE A 376 29.93 -51.32 16.16
N GLN A 377 28.72 -51.47 15.61
CA GLN A 377 28.28 -52.75 15.01
C GLN A 377 28.92 -53.06 13.65
N PHE A 378 29.37 -52.05 12.89
CA PHE A 378 30.04 -52.23 11.61
C PHE A 378 31.51 -52.66 11.78
N GLY A 379 32.21 -52.13 12.80
CA GLY A 379 33.58 -52.54 13.12
C GLY A 379 33.69 -54.02 13.52
N ASN A 380 32.69 -54.55 14.23
CA ASN A 380 32.73 -55.91 14.78
C ASN A 380 32.40 -57.02 13.77
N ARG A 381 31.86 -56.68 12.59
CA ARG A 381 31.63 -57.64 11.49
C ARG A 381 32.84 -57.84 10.58
N ARG A 382 33.75 -56.85 10.49
CA ARG A 382 34.99 -56.96 9.71
C ARG A 382 36.06 -57.82 10.40
N ALA A 383 36.01 -57.94 11.73
CA ALA A 383 36.96 -58.73 12.49
C ALA A 383 36.67 -60.25 12.48
N LYS A 384 35.47 -60.69 12.06
CA LYS A 384 35.05 -62.10 12.09
C LYS A 384 35.14 -62.84 10.75
N SER A 385 35.65 -62.23 9.68
CA SER A 385 35.81 -62.90 8.37
C SER A 385 37.26 -63.26 8.01
N ASN A 386 38.21 -63.18 8.96
CA ASN A 386 39.63 -63.43 8.69
C ASN A 386 40.26 -64.56 9.54
N TYR A 387 39.45 -65.48 10.07
CA TYR A 387 39.92 -66.80 10.54
C TYR A 387 38.78 -67.81 10.37
N GLY A 388 39.02 -68.84 9.56
CA GLY A 388 38.06 -69.89 9.21
C GLY A 388 38.36 -70.44 7.84
#